data_AF-A0A9R0SE92-F1
#
_entry.id   AF-A0A9R0SE92-F1
#
_cell.length_a   1.000
_cell.length_b   1.000
_cell.length_c   1.000
_cell.angle_alpha   90.00
_cell.angle_beta   90.00
_cell.angle_gamma   90.00
#
_symmetry.space_group_name_H-M   'P 1'
#
loop_
_entity.id
_entity.type
_entity.pdbx_description
1 polymer ?
#
loop_
_entity_poly.entity_id
_entity_poly.type
_entity_poly.pdbx_seq_one_letter_code
_entity_poly.pdbx_strand_id
1 'polypeptide(L)'
;MYSYSLQDNKWKSLKEQRNDPSAYLDLDLGESKTTADATDSQASMEVRNIPPYDPAADTSEKAYLFDEIIPKNIRPHLLDIVGHFESGEFGLKGYGSFVSNRVNKLQELQGEDQERLAWILSYITHLLSLLARNSSMSKQKRKEKDQTIRGPMIPQAVHRKLLLMFTEPGSSSLSTEKHELLINYILVLTLFADDFRSEPTDICADLKMNRQMLKPYYDQLGCKSVSTGAFKPVFMTLPAPLKFPQQVTRRRRRK
;
A
#
# COMPACT_ATOMS: atom_id res chain seq x y z
N MET A 1 37.88 -25.55 21.36
CA MET A 1 38.11 -24.21 20.76
C MET A 1 36.91 -23.91 19.87
N TYR A 2 35.92 -23.16 20.39
CA TYR A 2 34.63 -22.94 19.72
C TYR A 2 34.64 -21.60 18.98
N SER A 3 34.50 -21.66 17.66
CA SER A 3 34.27 -20.51 16.78
C SER A 3 32.76 -20.38 16.49
N TYR A 4 32.01 -19.79 17.43
CA TYR A 4 30.64 -19.33 17.21
C TYR A 4 30.46 -18.02 17.98
N SER A 5 30.76 -16.87 17.38
CA SER A 5 30.33 -15.57 17.94
C SER A 5 30.34 -14.39 16.96
N LEU A 6 31.07 -14.44 15.84
CA LEU A 6 31.18 -13.26 14.96
C LEU A 6 29.98 -13.03 14.03
N GLN A 7 29.34 -14.08 13.52
CA GLN A 7 28.19 -13.93 12.63
C GLN A 7 26.91 -13.54 13.38
N ASP A 8 26.64 -14.11 14.55
CA ASP A 8 25.44 -13.81 15.35
C ASP A 8 25.41 -12.35 15.85
N ASN A 9 26.58 -11.79 16.16
CA ASN A 9 26.70 -10.40 16.58
C ASN A 9 26.45 -9.43 15.41
N LYS A 10 26.89 -9.80 14.19
CA LYS A 10 26.61 -9.03 12.97
C LYS A 10 25.10 -9.02 12.65
N TRP A 11 24.43 -10.16 12.80
CA TRP A 11 22.99 -10.30 12.59
C TRP A 11 22.13 -9.58 13.64
N LYS A 12 22.58 -9.55 14.91
CA LYS A 12 21.93 -8.78 15.98
C LYS A 12 22.08 -7.26 15.75
N SER A 13 23.28 -6.81 15.40
CA SER A 13 23.55 -5.40 15.10
C SER A 13 22.76 -4.89 13.88
N LEU A 14 22.61 -5.72 12.84
CA LEU A 14 21.73 -5.41 11.68
C LEU A 14 20.23 -5.34 12.03
N LYS A 15 19.77 -6.16 12.99
CA LYS A 15 18.37 -6.09 13.49
C LYS A 15 18.15 -4.86 14.37
N GLU A 16 19.13 -4.45 15.17
CA GLU A 16 19.08 -3.24 15.99
C GLU A 16 19.11 -1.97 15.16
N GLN A 17 19.97 -1.89 14.14
CA GLN A 17 19.96 -0.76 13.19
C GLN A 17 18.66 -0.64 12.39
N ARG A 18 17.93 -1.74 12.20
CA ARG A 18 16.61 -1.73 11.53
C ARG A 18 15.48 -1.19 12.43
N ASN A 19 15.68 -1.21 13.74
CA ASN A 19 14.70 -0.80 14.74
C ASN A 19 15.03 0.55 15.41
N ASP A 20 16.15 1.19 15.06
CA ASP A 20 16.55 2.49 15.63
C ASP A 20 15.75 3.65 15.00
N PRO A 21 14.84 4.31 15.74
CA PRO A 21 14.02 5.42 15.26
C PRO A 21 14.80 6.71 14.98
N SER A 22 16.07 6.81 15.39
CA SER A 22 16.90 8.00 15.18
C SER A 22 17.58 8.03 13.80
N ALA A 23 17.71 6.87 13.14
CA ALA A 23 18.29 6.76 11.79
C ALA A 23 17.37 7.28 10.66
N TYR A 24 16.20 7.81 11.00
CA TYR A 24 15.19 8.31 10.05
C TYR A 24 15.21 9.84 9.88
N LEU A 25 16.05 10.56 10.63
CA LEU A 25 16.08 12.03 10.61
C LEU A 25 17.04 12.63 9.56
N ASP A 26 17.92 11.83 8.95
CA ASP A 26 19.06 12.34 8.18
C ASP A 26 18.92 12.17 6.66
N LEU A 27 17.69 12.16 6.14
CA LEU A 27 17.45 12.15 4.69
C LEU A 27 16.81 13.48 4.27
N ASP A 28 17.64 14.29 3.62
CA ASP A 28 17.25 15.47 2.86
C ASP A 28 16.27 15.07 1.74
N LEU A 29 14.99 15.19 2.04
CA LEU A 29 13.92 15.18 1.05
C LEU A 29 13.73 16.64 0.66
N GLY A 30 14.23 16.99 -0.54
CA GLY A 30 14.29 18.35 -1.05
C GLY A 30 13.10 19.22 -0.61
N GLU A 31 13.42 20.31 0.08
CA GLU A 31 12.47 21.29 0.58
C GLU A 31 11.54 21.77 -0.55
N SER A 32 10.25 21.45 -0.42
CA SER A 32 9.22 22.16 -1.17
C SER A 32 9.16 23.57 -0.61
N LYS A 33 9.64 24.55 -1.39
CA LYS A 33 9.56 25.97 -1.06
C LYS A 33 8.10 26.39 -0.98
N THR A 34 7.54 26.40 0.23
CA THR A 34 6.31 27.12 0.54
C THR A 34 6.60 28.61 0.58
N THR A 35 6.35 29.31 -0.53
CA THR A 35 6.14 30.75 -0.49
C THR A 35 4.81 31.00 0.19
N ALA A 36 4.87 31.42 1.45
CA ALA A 36 3.76 32.01 2.16
C ALA A 36 3.41 33.34 1.49
N ASP A 37 2.21 33.44 0.92
CA ASP A 37 1.47 34.69 0.93
C ASP A 37 -0.03 34.45 0.98
N ALA A 38 -0.74 35.41 1.57
CA ALA A 38 -1.91 35.19 2.39
C ALA A 38 -3.29 35.16 1.66
N THR A 39 -4.23 34.49 2.32
CA THR A 39 -5.70 34.70 2.30
C THR A 39 -6.51 34.23 1.09
N ASP A 40 -7.13 33.05 1.21
CA ASP A 40 -8.59 32.98 1.26
C ASP A 40 -9.04 31.73 2.03
N SER A 41 -10.01 31.93 2.92
CA SER A 41 -10.54 30.91 3.82
C SER A 41 -11.57 30.05 3.11
N GLN A 42 -11.11 29.15 2.24
CA GLN A 42 -11.86 27.93 1.98
C GLN A 42 -11.27 26.85 2.87
N ALA A 43 -11.98 26.50 3.95
CA ALA A 43 -11.74 25.26 4.66
C ALA A 43 -11.94 24.11 3.67
N SER A 44 -10.89 23.75 2.93
CA SER A 44 -10.80 22.49 2.22
C SER A 44 -11.02 21.43 3.29
N MET A 45 -12.14 20.72 3.19
CA MET A 45 -12.36 19.53 3.98
C MET A 45 -11.20 18.59 3.63
N GLU A 46 -10.12 18.62 4.40
CA GLU A 46 -8.98 17.71 4.23
C GLU A 46 -9.54 16.30 4.35
N VAL A 47 -9.65 15.62 3.21
CA VAL A 47 -10.18 14.27 3.19
C VAL A 47 -9.09 13.38 3.78
N ARG A 48 -9.18 13.17 5.09
CA ARG A 48 -8.22 12.40 5.86
C ARG A 48 -8.07 11.00 5.28
N ASN A 49 -6.87 10.44 5.39
CA ASN A 49 -6.57 9.06 5.03
C ASN A 49 -6.72 8.68 3.55
N ILE A 50 -6.66 9.64 2.62
CA ILE A 50 -6.70 9.38 1.17
C ILE A 50 -5.30 9.51 0.56
N PRO A 51 -4.89 8.62 -0.36
CA PRO A 51 -3.65 8.77 -1.13
C PRO A 51 -3.63 10.08 -1.95
N PRO A 52 -2.45 10.60 -2.32
CA PRO A 52 -2.36 11.81 -3.12
C PRO A 52 -3.20 11.74 -4.40
N TYR A 53 -3.99 12.79 -4.63
CA TYR A 53 -5.00 12.83 -5.68
C TYR A 53 -5.09 14.23 -6.31
N ASP A 54 -5.54 14.28 -7.57
CA ASP A 54 -5.82 15.53 -8.27
C ASP A 54 -7.33 15.80 -8.26
N PRO A 55 -7.82 16.84 -7.55
CA PRO A 55 -9.23 17.19 -7.54
C PRO A 55 -9.76 17.66 -8.91
N ALA A 56 -8.88 18.12 -9.81
CA ALA A 56 -9.22 18.58 -11.14
C ALA A 56 -9.21 17.46 -12.19
N ALA A 57 -8.86 16.22 -11.80
CA ALA A 57 -8.78 15.10 -12.72
C ALA A 57 -10.13 14.81 -13.40
N ASP A 58 -10.09 14.77 -14.73
CA ASP A 58 -11.21 14.45 -15.62
C ASP A 58 -11.21 12.98 -16.08
N THR A 59 -10.14 12.24 -15.82
CA THR A 59 -10.03 10.80 -16.08
C THR A 59 -9.61 10.02 -14.84
N SER A 60 -9.94 8.73 -14.81
CA SER A 60 -9.66 7.83 -13.69
C SER A 60 -8.15 7.63 -13.48
N GLU A 61 -7.39 7.62 -14.57
CA GLU A 61 -5.93 7.43 -14.59
C GLU A 61 -5.17 8.57 -13.92
N LYS A 62 -5.74 9.78 -13.96
CA LYS A 62 -5.15 11.00 -13.37
C LYS A 62 -5.67 11.30 -11.98
N ALA A 63 -6.75 10.65 -11.57
CA ALA A 63 -7.43 10.89 -10.31
C ALA A 63 -6.50 10.72 -9.11
N TYR A 64 -5.66 9.69 -9.11
CA TYR A 64 -4.63 9.45 -8.08
C TYR A 64 -3.23 9.64 -8.66
N LEU A 65 -2.35 10.28 -7.89
CA LEU A 65 -1.02 10.67 -8.35
C LEU A 65 -0.03 9.51 -8.22
N PHE A 66 0.12 8.74 -9.30
CA PHE A 66 0.98 7.57 -9.33
C PHE A 66 2.42 7.86 -8.90
N ASP A 67 3.00 8.96 -9.37
CA ASP A 67 4.37 9.38 -9.06
C ASP A 67 4.57 9.77 -7.59
N GLU A 68 3.51 10.12 -6.86
CA GLU A 68 3.56 10.38 -5.43
C GLU A 68 3.33 9.12 -4.59
N ILE A 69 2.46 8.22 -5.08
CA ILE A 69 2.18 6.92 -4.44
C ILE A 69 3.40 5.99 -4.56
N ILE A 70 4.01 5.89 -5.75
CA ILE A 70 5.24 5.14 -6.01
C ILE A 70 6.31 6.08 -6.60
N PRO A 71 7.07 6.80 -5.76
CA PRO A 71 8.08 7.73 -6.26
C PRO A 71 9.24 7.07 -6.98
N LYS A 72 9.82 7.81 -7.92
CA LYS A 72 10.88 7.32 -8.83
C LYS A 72 12.08 6.74 -8.09
N ASN A 73 12.44 7.28 -6.93
CA ASN A 73 13.57 6.80 -6.14
C ASN A 73 13.40 5.40 -5.55
N ILE A 74 12.18 4.88 -5.40
CA ILE A 74 11.95 3.52 -4.88
C ILE A 74 11.71 2.46 -5.96
N ARG A 75 11.34 2.87 -7.18
CA ARG A 75 11.00 1.97 -8.29
C ARG A 75 12.06 0.93 -8.63
N PRO A 76 13.37 1.25 -8.66
CA PRO A 76 14.40 0.23 -8.93
C PRO A 76 14.41 -0.92 -7.92
N HIS A 77 13.90 -0.70 -6.71
CA HIS A 77 13.82 -1.71 -5.66
C HIS A 77 12.57 -2.59 -5.76
N LEU A 78 11.64 -2.31 -6.68
CA LEU A 78 10.35 -3.01 -6.80
C LEU A 78 10.30 -3.99 -7.98
N LEU A 79 11.42 -4.24 -8.64
CA LEU A 79 11.52 -5.13 -9.82
C LEU A 79 11.87 -6.58 -9.46
N ASP A 80 12.07 -6.90 -8.18
CA ASP A 80 12.39 -8.24 -7.69
C ASP A 80 11.33 -9.29 -8.08
N ILE A 81 10.06 -8.87 -8.12
CA ILE A 81 8.93 -9.71 -8.53
C ILE A 81 9.10 -10.27 -9.95
N VAL A 82 9.71 -9.52 -10.87
CA VAL A 82 9.96 -9.97 -12.25
C VAL A 82 10.94 -11.16 -12.22
N GLY A 83 12.06 -11.02 -11.52
CA GLY A 83 13.04 -12.09 -11.38
C GLY A 83 12.49 -13.32 -10.64
N HIS A 84 11.61 -13.13 -9.65
CA HIS A 84 10.91 -14.24 -8.99
C HIS A 84 9.94 -14.98 -9.92
N PHE A 85 9.30 -14.24 -10.82
CA PHE A 85 8.36 -14.80 -11.78
C PHE A 85 9.07 -15.55 -12.91
N GLU A 86 10.12 -14.96 -13.50
CA GLU A 86 10.92 -15.58 -14.56
C GLU A 86 11.67 -16.84 -14.09
N SER A 87 12.14 -16.86 -12.85
CA SER A 87 12.84 -18.01 -12.27
C SER A 87 11.91 -19.15 -11.81
N GLY A 88 10.59 -18.94 -11.85
CA GLY A 88 9.61 -19.90 -11.31
C GLY A 88 9.56 -19.96 -9.78
N GLU A 89 10.32 -19.13 -9.08
CA GLU A 89 10.32 -19.04 -7.61
C GLU A 89 9.05 -18.39 -7.05
N PHE A 90 8.23 -17.76 -7.88
CA PHE A 90 7.06 -16.98 -7.47
C PHE A 90 6.12 -17.77 -6.54
N GLY A 91 5.78 -19.01 -6.89
CA GLY A 91 4.91 -19.86 -6.07
C GLY A 91 5.49 -20.23 -4.70
N LEU A 92 6.82 -20.16 -4.54
CA LEU A 92 7.52 -20.45 -3.29
C LEU A 92 7.60 -19.25 -2.34
N LYS A 93 7.49 -18.01 -2.87
CA LYS A 93 7.62 -16.79 -2.05
C LYS A 93 6.35 -16.44 -1.28
N GLY A 94 5.22 -17.09 -1.55
CA GLY A 94 3.97 -16.86 -0.80
C GLY A 94 3.37 -15.47 -1.01
N TYR A 95 3.27 -15.02 -2.28
CA TYR A 95 2.53 -13.81 -2.64
C TYR A 95 1.04 -13.94 -2.32
N GLY A 96 0.38 -12.80 -2.08
CA GLY A 96 -1.07 -12.75 -1.90
C GLY A 96 -1.84 -13.21 -3.14
N SER A 97 -3.11 -13.56 -2.97
CA SER A 97 -4.02 -13.97 -4.03
C SER A 97 -4.12 -12.91 -5.12
N PHE A 98 -4.20 -11.62 -4.76
CA PHE A 98 -4.32 -10.54 -5.71
C PHE A 98 -3.14 -10.50 -6.68
N VAL A 99 -1.93 -10.58 -6.12
CA VAL A 99 -0.68 -10.51 -6.87
C VAL A 99 -0.47 -11.79 -7.69
N SER A 100 -0.76 -12.94 -7.10
CA SER A 100 -0.64 -14.24 -7.75
C SER A 100 -1.54 -14.37 -8.98
N ASN A 101 -2.76 -13.84 -8.92
CA ASN A 101 -3.70 -13.90 -10.05
C ASN A 101 -3.36 -12.91 -11.18
N ARG A 102 -2.45 -11.95 -10.94
CA ARG A 102 -2.12 -10.87 -11.90
C ARG A 102 -0.69 -10.93 -12.42
N VAL A 103 0.19 -11.71 -11.81
CA VAL A 103 1.60 -11.79 -12.21
C VAL A 103 1.77 -12.24 -13.66
N ASN A 104 0.88 -13.09 -14.19
CA ASN A 104 0.96 -13.56 -15.58
C ASN A 104 0.83 -12.42 -16.61
N LYS A 105 0.14 -11.32 -16.27
CA LYS A 105 0.07 -10.12 -17.13
C LYS A 105 1.45 -9.53 -17.42
N LEU A 106 2.47 -9.79 -16.58
CA LEU A 106 3.84 -9.35 -16.82
C LEU A 106 4.45 -9.99 -18.08
N GLN A 107 3.94 -11.12 -18.58
CA GLN A 107 4.41 -11.72 -19.85
C GLN A 107 3.79 -11.05 -21.08
N GLU A 108 2.63 -10.42 -20.90
CA GLU A 108 1.85 -9.79 -21.99
C GLU A 108 2.31 -8.35 -22.24
N LEU A 109 2.98 -7.74 -21.26
CA LEU A 109 3.46 -6.35 -21.30
C LEU A 109 4.96 -6.28 -21.61
N GLN A 110 5.42 -5.14 -22.11
CA GLN A 110 6.83 -4.87 -22.37
C GLN A 110 7.20 -3.44 -21.94
N GLY A 111 8.49 -3.22 -21.65
CA GLY A 111 9.03 -1.90 -21.35
C GLY A 111 8.39 -1.26 -20.10
N GLU A 112 8.02 0.01 -20.20
CA GLU A 112 7.52 0.79 -19.06
C GLU A 112 6.21 0.23 -18.49
N ASP A 113 5.32 -0.33 -19.32
CA ASP A 113 4.05 -0.88 -18.83
C ASP A 113 4.26 -2.14 -17.97
N GLN A 114 5.22 -2.98 -18.37
CA GLN A 114 5.62 -4.16 -17.62
C GLN A 114 6.26 -3.76 -16.28
N GLU A 115 7.20 -2.81 -16.32
CA GLU A 115 7.84 -2.29 -15.10
C GLU A 115 6.82 -1.63 -14.17
N ARG A 116 5.90 -0.84 -14.73
CA ARG A 116 4.82 -0.18 -13.98
C ARG A 116 3.97 -1.20 -13.25
N LEU A 117 3.54 -2.26 -13.91
CA LEU A 117 2.78 -3.33 -13.28
C LEU A 117 3.61 -4.03 -12.20
N ALA A 118 4.89 -4.32 -12.45
CA ALA A 118 5.79 -4.92 -11.48
C ALA A 118 5.93 -4.04 -10.22
N TRP A 119 6.11 -2.73 -10.38
CA TRP A 119 6.15 -1.77 -9.26
C TRP A 119 4.88 -1.83 -8.43
N ILE A 120 3.71 -1.83 -9.08
CA ILE A 120 2.42 -1.90 -8.39
C ILE A 120 2.29 -3.20 -7.59
N LEU A 121 2.53 -4.35 -8.22
CA LEU A 121 2.38 -5.67 -7.59
C LEU A 121 3.36 -5.88 -6.43
N SER A 122 4.63 -5.48 -6.61
CA SER A 122 5.64 -5.56 -5.56
C SER A 122 5.28 -4.61 -4.39
N TYR A 123 4.83 -3.40 -4.68
CA TYR A 123 4.47 -2.44 -3.64
C TYR A 123 3.23 -2.86 -2.83
N ILE A 124 2.19 -3.43 -3.48
CA ILE A 124 1.04 -4.06 -2.79
C ILE A 124 1.53 -5.14 -1.82
N THR A 125 2.44 -6.01 -2.28
CA THR A 125 3.00 -7.10 -1.46
C THR A 125 3.69 -6.57 -0.20
N HIS A 126 4.45 -5.49 -0.32
CA HIS A 126 5.15 -4.88 0.80
C HIS A 126 4.20 -4.16 1.77
N LEU A 127 3.16 -3.48 1.27
CA LEU A 127 2.12 -2.88 2.10
C LEU A 127 1.34 -3.95 2.90
N LEU A 128 0.91 -5.03 2.25
CA LEU A 128 0.27 -6.17 2.90
C LEU A 128 1.18 -6.81 3.97
N SER A 129 2.48 -6.91 3.68
CA SER A 129 3.46 -7.41 4.64
C SER A 129 3.59 -6.50 5.87
N LEU A 130 3.58 -5.18 5.69
CA LEU A 130 3.59 -4.23 6.80
C LEU A 130 2.31 -4.33 7.65
N LEU A 131 1.15 -4.43 6.99
CA LEU A 131 -0.15 -4.60 7.63
C LEU A 131 -0.19 -5.88 8.48
N ALA A 132 0.23 -7.01 7.90
CA ALA A 132 0.26 -8.30 8.58
C ALA A 132 1.16 -8.27 9.81
N ARG A 133 2.36 -7.66 9.72
CA ARG A 133 3.28 -7.52 10.85
C ARG A 133 2.65 -6.75 12.00
N ASN A 134 2.02 -5.62 11.74
CA ASN A 134 1.37 -4.82 12.77
C ASN A 134 0.18 -5.52 13.44
N SER A 135 -0.64 -6.25 12.66
CA SER A 135 -1.73 -7.06 13.23
C SER A 135 -1.22 -8.18 14.17
N SER A 136 -0.02 -8.69 13.90
CA SER A 136 0.62 -9.75 14.69
C SER A 136 1.42 -9.24 15.89
N MET A 137 1.87 -7.98 15.89
CA MET A 137 2.59 -7.36 17.02
C MET A 137 1.67 -7.13 18.24
N SER A 138 0.35 -7.06 18.04
CA SER A 138 -0.64 -7.12 19.13
C SER A 138 -0.72 -8.52 19.78
N LYS A 139 -0.20 -9.57 19.14
CA LYS A 139 -0.18 -10.96 19.62
C LYS A 139 1.26 -11.40 19.80
N GLN A 140 1.85 -10.96 20.91
CA GLN A 140 3.19 -11.33 21.35
C GLN A 140 3.50 -12.83 21.19
N LYS A 141 4.71 -13.11 20.69
CA LYS A 141 5.37 -14.43 20.52
C LYS A 141 4.99 -15.23 19.26
N ARG A 142 5.61 -14.90 18.12
CA ARG A 142 6.01 -15.97 17.18
C ARG A 142 7.40 -16.44 17.55
N LYS A 143 7.47 -17.65 18.11
CA LYS A 143 8.68 -18.47 18.12
C LYS A 143 9.18 -18.55 16.67
N GLU A 144 10.48 -18.45 16.53
CA GLU A 144 11.29 -18.58 15.31
C GLU A 144 11.20 -20.02 14.75
N LYS A 145 10.00 -20.44 14.33
CA LYS A 145 9.71 -21.74 13.73
C LYS A 145 8.83 -21.53 12.51
N ASP A 146 9.47 -21.08 11.45
CA ASP A 146 9.23 -21.45 10.04
C ASP A 146 9.99 -20.46 9.17
N GLN A 147 11.24 -20.82 8.85
CA GLN A 147 12.08 -20.05 7.93
C GLN A 147 11.74 -20.36 6.45
N THR A 148 10.79 -21.27 6.20
CA THR A 148 10.51 -21.85 4.88
C THR A 148 9.40 -21.13 4.11
N ILE A 149 8.56 -20.33 4.77
CA ILE A 149 7.48 -19.55 4.14
C ILE A 149 7.60 -18.09 4.57
N ARG A 150 8.70 -17.44 4.17
CA ARG A 150 8.78 -15.98 4.27
C ARG A 150 8.29 -15.38 2.96
N GLY A 151 7.31 -14.48 3.09
CA GLY A 151 6.93 -13.54 2.04
C GLY A 151 8.16 -12.85 1.42
N PRO A 152 8.03 -12.28 0.21
CA PRO A 152 9.13 -11.56 -0.45
C PRO A 152 9.82 -10.58 0.49
N MET A 153 11.15 -10.57 0.46
CA MET A 153 11.92 -9.71 1.35
C MET A 153 11.70 -8.24 0.96
N ILE A 154 11.20 -7.43 1.89
CA ILE A 154 11.03 -5.99 1.65
C ILE A 154 12.43 -5.33 1.56
N PRO A 155 12.79 -4.69 0.43
CA PRO A 155 14.03 -3.94 0.30
C PRO A 155 14.12 -2.83 1.36
N GLN A 156 15.32 -2.53 1.84
CA GLN A 156 15.52 -1.58 2.95
C GLN A 156 15.00 -0.18 2.64
N ALA A 157 15.24 0.33 1.42
CA ALA A 157 14.75 1.63 0.99
C ALA A 157 13.21 1.71 1.03
N VAL A 158 12.54 0.68 0.50
CA VAL A 158 11.08 0.56 0.52
C VAL A 158 10.56 0.46 1.95
N HIS A 159 11.17 -0.40 2.78
CA HIS A 159 10.78 -0.60 4.17
C HIS A 159 10.87 0.71 4.97
N ARG A 160 11.94 1.48 4.79
CA ARG A 160 12.13 2.78 5.46
C ARG A 160 11.02 3.77 5.07
N LYS A 161 10.71 3.89 3.78
CA LYS A 161 9.61 4.75 3.30
C LYS A 161 8.27 4.33 3.89
N LEU A 162 7.98 3.03 3.90
CA LEU A 162 6.73 2.51 4.45
C LEU A 162 6.59 2.83 5.94
N LEU A 163 7.66 2.69 6.74
CA LEU A 163 7.63 3.09 8.14
C LEU A 163 7.40 4.60 8.30
N LEU A 164 8.12 5.43 7.55
CA LEU A 164 7.96 6.89 7.63
C LEU A 164 6.51 7.32 7.31
N MET A 165 5.88 6.67 6.34
CA MET A 165 4.53 7.03 5.90
C MET A 165 3.44 6.48 6.83
N PHE A 166 3.61 5.25 7.33
CA PHE A 166 2.56 4.49 7.98
C PHE A 166 2.81 4.16 9.45
N THR A 167 3.91 4.59 10.09
CA THR A 167 4.10 4.42 11.54
C THR A 167 4.26 5.75 12.24
N GLU A 168 3.94 5.78 13.53
CA GLU A 168 4.15 6.97 14.35
C GLU A 168 5.64 7.22 14.59
N PRO A 169 6.12 8.47 14.55
CA PRO A 169 7.52 8.79 14.86
C PRO A 169 7.94 8.19 16.21
N GLY A 170 9.07 7.50 16.24
CA GLY A 170 9.56 6.85 17.46
C GLY A 170 8.85 5.55 17.85
N SER A 171 7.85 5.11 17.08
CA SER A 171 7.11 3.87 17.32
C SER A 171 7.05 2.98 16.08
N SER A 172 6.92 1.68 16.28
CA SER A 172 6.62 0.73 15.21
C SER A 172 5.12 0.45 15.05
N SER A 173 4.26 1.13 15.84
CA SER A 173 2.82 0.95 15.83
C SER A 173 2.12 1.75 14.73
N LEU A 174 1.17 1.11 14.05
CA LEU A 174 0.14 1.76 13.24
C LEU A 174 -0.94 2.37 14.15
N SER A 175 -1.11 3.69 14.13
CA SER A 175 -2.35 4.31 14.63
C SER A 175 -3.53 3.93 13.73
N THR A 176 -4.77 4.13 14.21
CA THR A 176 -5.98 3.84 13.44
C THR A 176 -5.99 4.56 12.09
N GLU A 177 -5.55 5.82 12.07
CA GLU A 177 -5.52 6.64 10.86
C GLU A 177 -4.49 6.13 9.85
N LYS A 178 -3.29 5.79 10.33
CA LYS A 178 -2.25 5.21 9.47
C LYS A 178 -2.65 3.84 8.94
N HIS A 179 -3.41 3.07 9.72
CA HIS A 179 -3.98 1.80 9.28
C HIS A 179 -5.00 1.99 8.14
N GLU A 180 -5.91 2.95 8.30
CA GLU A 180 -6.88 3.30 7.25
C GLU A 180 -6.19 3.82 5.98
N LEU A 181 -5.20 4.71 6.14
CA LEU A 181 -4.40 5.23 5.02
C LEU A 181 -3.69 4.08 4.28
N LEU A 182 -3.10 3.13 5.01
CA LEU A 182 -2.42 1.97 4.42
C LEU A 182 -3.39 1.14 3.58
N ILE A 183 -4.59 0.84 4.10
CA ILE A 183 -5.62 0.12 3.35
C ILE A 183 -5.99 0.90 2.08
N ASN A 184 -6.22 2.22 2.20
CA ASN A 184 -6.58 3.05 1.07
C ASN A 184 -5.50 3.09 -0.02
N TYR A 185 -4.21 3.11 0.35
CA TYR A 185 -3.10 2.94 -0.59
C TYR A 185 -3.15 1.59 -1.32
N ILE A 186 -3.38 0.50 -0.59
CA ILE A 186 -3.51 -0.84 -1.19
C ILE A 186 -4.65 -0.84 -2.22
N LEU A 187 -5.83 -0.32 -1.85
CA LEU A 187 -6.98 -0.33 -2.75
C LEU A 187 -6.74 0.53 -4.00
N VAL A 188 -6.14 1.72 -3.89
CA VAL A 188 -5.80 2.52 -5.07
C VAL A 188 -4.81 1.79 -5.98
N LEU A 189 -3.81 1.10 -5.43
CA LEU A 189 -2.89 0.29 -6.22
C LEU A 189 -3.59 -0.87 -6.93
N THR A 190 -4.61 -1.49 -6.30
CA THR A 190 -5.42 -2.50 -6.99
C THR A 190 -6.20 -1.94 -8.18
N LEU A 191 -6.65 -0.67 -8.11
CA LEU A 191 -7.28 -0.01 -9.25
C LEU A 191 -6.28 0.21 -10.38
N PHE A 192 -5.05 0.65 -10.08
CA PHE A 192 -4.00 0.79 -11.10
C PHE A 192 -3.65 -0.54 -11.77
N ALA A 193 -3.62 -1.66 -11.03
CA ALA A 193 -3.29 -2.98 -11.58
C ALA A 193 -4.38 -3.59 -12.49
N ASP A 194 -5.62 -3.08 -12.38
CA ASP A 194 -6.81 -3.60 -13.08
C ASP A 194 -7.46 -2.53 -13.97
N ASP A 195 -6.70 -1.54 -14.45
CA ASP A 195 -7.18 -0.48 -15.34
C ASP A 195 -8.47 0.19 -14.85
N PHE A 196 -8.51 0.50 -13.55
CA PHE A 196 -9.62 1.13 -12.84
C PHE A 196 -10.93 0.35 -12.86
N ARG A 197 -10.86 -0.96 -13.12
CA ARG A 197 -11.98 -1.91 -13.02
C ARG A 197 -11.53 -3.17 -12.28
N SER A 198 -11.44 -3.07 -10.95
CA SER A 198 -10.93 -4.17 -10.11
C SER A 198 -12.04 -5.03 -9.54
N GLU A 199 -11.84 -6.35 -9.55
CA GLU A 199 -12.68 -7.27 -8.78
C GLU A 199 -12.11 -7.45 -7.36
N PRO A 200 -12.87 -7.12 -6.29
CA PRO A 200 -12.34 -7.06 -4.94
C PRO A 200 -12.13 -8.43 -4.27
N THR A 201 -12.49 -9.55 -4.91
CA THR A 201 -12.49 -10.89 -4.30
C THR A 201 -11.09 -11.28 -3.81
N ASP A 202 -10.07 -11.08 -4.62
CA ASP A 202 -8.70 -11.45 -4.27
C ASP A 202 -8.14 -10.56 -3.15
N ILE A 203 -8.37 -9.25 -3.24
CA ILE A 203 -7.87 -8.33 -2.22
C ILE A 203 -8.64 -8.46 -0.89
N CYS A 204 -9.91 -8.87 -0.93
CA CYS A 204 -10.66 -9.28 0.25
C CYS A 204 -9.96 -10.43 0.99
N ALA A 205 -9.49 -11.45 0.26
CA ALA A 205 -8.77 -12.57 0.85
C ALA A 205 -7.44 -12.12 1.48
N ASP A 206 -6.67 -11.29 0.77
CA ASP A 206 -5.37 -10.79 1.23
C ASP A 206 -5.49 -9.88 2.46
N LEU A 207 -6.49 -8.99 2.48
CA LEU A 207 -6.77 -8.11 3.62
C LEU A 207 -7.51 -8.81 4.77
N LYS A 208 -8.00 -10.04 4.56
CA LYS A 208 -8.88 -10.77 5.49
C LYS A 208 -10.13 -9.95 5.85
N MET A 209 -10.67 -9.25 4.86
CA MET A 209 -11.86 -8.42 4.98
C MET A 209 -12.93 -8.89 3.99
N ASN A 210 -14.19 -8.91 4.43
CA ASN A 210 -15.29 -9.16 3.49
C ASN A 210 -15.62 -7.89 2.69
N ARG A 211 -16.42 -8.05 1.63
CA ARG A 211 -16.83 -6.93 0.75
C ARG A 211 -17.53 -5.79 1.50
N GLN A 212 -18.29 -6.09 2.54
CA GLN A 212 -19.01 -5.08 3.33
C GLN A 212 -18.05 -4.22 4.15
N MET A 213 -16.96 -4.80 4.64
CA MET A 213 -15.90 -4.08 5.35
C MET A 213 -15.06 -3.21 4.41
N LEU A 214 -14.82 -3.65 3.17
CA LEU A 214 -14.09 -2.84 2.19
C LEU A 214 -14.92 -1.73 1.55
N LYS A 215 -16.25 -1.89 1.51
CA LYS A 215 -17.16 -0.90 0.94
C LYS A 215 -16.91 0.54 1.42
N PRO A 216 -16.81 0.85 2.73
CA PRO A 216 -16.56 2.22 3.18
C PRO A 216 -15.22 2.77 2.68
N TYR A 217 -14.18 1.95 2.56
CA TYR A 217 -12.89 2.38 2.00
C TYR A 217 -13.01 2.72 0.51
N TYR A 218 -13.68 1.87 -0.26
CA TYR A 218 -13.97 2.16 -1.67
C TYR A 218 -14.83 3.42 -1.83
N ASP A 219 -15.87 3.59 -1.01
CA ASP A 219 -16.72 4.78 -1.03
C ASP A 219 -15.89 6.04 -0.69
N GLN A 220 -14.99 5.97 0.30
CA GLN A 220 -14.07 7.05 0.66
C GLN A 220 -13.09 7.38 -0.47
N LEU A 221 -12.68 6.42 -1.28
CA LEU A 221 -11.83 6.65 -2.45
C LEU A 221 -12.60 7.18 -3.68
N GLY A 222 -13.91 7.39 -3.57
CA GLY A 222 -14.77 7.82 -4.67
C GLY A 222 -15.14 6.70 -5.65
N CYS A 223 -14.86 5.44 -5.32
CA CYS A 223 -15.20 4.30 -6.16
C CYS A 223 -16.72 4.02 -6.16
N LYS A 224 -17.17 3.37 -7.23
CA LYS A 224 -18.53 2.84 -7.37
C LYS A 224 -18.50 1.35 -7.64
N SER A 225 -19.38 0.62 -6.97
CA SER A 225 -19.64 -0.78 -7.24
C SER A 225 -20.55 -0.92 -8.46
N VAL A 226 -20.07 -1.58 -9.50
CA VAL A 226 -20.86 -1.94 -10.69
C VAL A 226 -21.09 -3.44 -10.67
N SER A 227 -22.36 -3.84 -10.77
CA SER A 227 -22.76 -5.24 -10.93
C SER A 227 -23.54 -5.41 -12.22
N THR A 228 -23.16 -6.40 -13.03
CA THR A 228 -23.85 -6.75 -14.28
C THR A 228 -25.02 -7.73 -14.10
N GLY A 229 -25.51 -7.94 -12.87
CA GLY A 229 -26.69 -8.77 -12.57
C GLY A 229 -26.64 -9.44 -11.19
N ALA A 230 -27.73 -10.08 -10.76
CA ALA A 230 -27.87 -10.65 -9.41
C ALA A 230 -26.83 -11.74 -9.04
N PHE A 231 -26.20 -12.37 -10.03
CA PHE A 231 -25.23 -13.46 -9.85
C PHE A 231 -23.86 -13.20 -10.50
N LYS A 232 -23.61 -11.98 -10.98
CA LYS A 232 -22.35 -11.64 -11.65
C LYS A 232 -21.34 -11.02 -10.68
N PRO A 233 -20.03 -11.12 -10.96
CA PRO A 233 -19.01 -10.48 -10.13
C PRO A 233 -19.26 -8.97 -10.05
N VAL A 234 -19.08 -8.44 -8.84
CA VAL A 234 -19.16 -7.00 -8.56
C VAL A 234 -17.78 -6.41 -8.76
N PHE A 235 -17.69 -5.40 -9.62
CA PHE A 235 -16.47 -4.65 -9.89
C PHE A 235 -16.48 -3.32 -9.14
N MET A 236 -15.31 -2.89 -8.69
CA MET A 236 -15.08 -1.55 -8.19
C MET A 236 -14.48 -0.72 -9.31
N THR A 237 -15.13 0.41 -9.61
CA THR A 237 -14.73 1.33 -10.67
C THR A 237 -14.49 2.70 -10.10
N LEU A 238 -13.54 3.45 -10.66
CA LEU A 238 -13.28 4.83 -10.27
C LEU A 238 -13.88 5.77 -11.32
N PRO A 239 -15.06 6.38 -11.09
CA PRO A 239 -15.60 7.37 -12.01
C PRO A 239 -14.81 8.68 -11.92
N ALA A 240 -14.64 9.36 -13.06
CA ALA A 240 -14.13 10.72 -13.12
C ALA A 240 -15.26 11.71 -13.47
N PRO A 241 -15.26 12.94 -12.91
CA PRO A 241 -14.34 13.44 -11.87
C PRO A 241 -14.58 12.74 -10.52
N LEU A 242 -13.56 12.73 -9.66
CA LEU A 242 -13.65 12.14 -8.32
C LEU A 242 -14.76 12.78 -7.51
N LYS A 243 -15.60 11.95 -6.89
CA LYS A 243 -16.67 12.40 -5.98
C LYS A 243 -16.52 11.70 -4.65
N PHE A 244 -15.97 12.42 -3.68
CA PHE A 244 -15.91 11.94 -2.31
C PHE A 244 -17.29 12.06 -1.64
N PRO A 245 -17.64 11.14 -0.73
CA PRO A 245 -18.87 11.24 0.03
C PRO A 245 -18.85 12.53 0.86
N GLN A 246 -19.80 13.42 0.60
CA GLN A 246 -20.01 14.59 1.44
C GLN A 246 -20.41 14.09 2.84
N GLN A 247 -19.73 14.57 3.88
CA GLN A 247 -20.15 14.27 5.25
C GLN A 247 -21.57 14.78 5.43
N VAL A 248 -22.53 13.87 5.47
CA VAL A 248 -23.92 14.22 5.72
C VAL A 248 -23.97 14.67 7.18
N THR A 249 -23.92 15.98 7.42
CA THR A 249 -24.23 16.57 8.73
C THR A 249 -25.56 15.99 9.16
N ARG A 250 -25.53 15.04 10.11
CA ARG A 250 -26.73 14.47 10.70
C ARG A 250 -27.50 15.63 11.32
N ARG A 251 -28.51 16.16 10.61
CA ARG A 251 -29.51 17.05 11.21
C ARG A 251 -30.10 16.28 12.38
N ARG A 252 -29.67 16.63 13.60
CA ARG A 252 -30.32 16.20 14.85
C ARG A 252 -31.80 16.53 14.69
N ARG A 253 -32.64 15.51 14.45
CA ARG A 253 -34.08 15.64 14.61
C ARG A 253 -34.30 15.94 16.09
N ARG A 254 -34.58 17.21 16.42
CA ARG A 254 -35.19 17.57 17.70
C ARG A 254 -36.52 16.82 17.76
N LYS A 255 -36.62 15.86 18.69
CA LYS A 255 -37.91 15.44 19.24
C LYS A 255 -38.24 16.40 20.38
#